data_AF-A0A6C1TY88-F1
#
_entry.id   AF-A0A6C1TY88-F1
#
_cell.length_a   1.000
_cell.length_b   1.000
_cell.length_c   1.000
_cell.angle_alpha   90.00
_cell.angle_beta   90.00
_cell.angle_gamma   90.00
#
_symmetry.space_group_name_H-M   'P 1'
#
loop_
_entity.id
_entity.type
_entity.pdbx_description
1 polymer ?
#
loop_
_entity_poly.entity_id
_entity_poly.type
_entity_poly.pdbx_seq_one_letter_code
_entity_poly.pdbx_strand_id
1 'polypeptide(L)'
;MTTPTSPLLPLASDGCGCCAPSTPSATVSAPAVAAATGATPEGPTTYQVTGMTCGHCAGNVTEAVSALPQVDDVQVDLIAGGVSIVTVTGSVPLETVHRAIEETGYTVLS
;
A
#
# COMPACT_ATOMS: atom_id res chain seq x y z
N MET A 1 -14.53 23.39 39.70
CA MET A 1 -15.37 22.70 40.72
C MET A 1 -15.98 21.47 40.06
N THR A 2 -15.27 20.35 39.89
CA THR A 2 -14.94 19.28 40.86
C THR A 2 -13.84 18.41 40.19
N THR A 3 -12.57 18.41 40.61
CA THR A 3 -11.84 17.41 41.47
C THR A 3 -11.85 15.97 40.89
N PRO A 4 -10.84 15.08 41.08
CA PRO A 4 -9.47 15.14 41.68
C PRO A 4 -8.36 14.55 40.74
N THR A 5 -7.06 14.86 40.91
CA THR A 5 -6.09 14.21 41.83
C THR A 5 -6.11 12.68 41.81
N SER A 6 -5.18 12.07 41.08
CA SER A 6 -4.63 10.76 41.43
C SER A 6 -3.14 10.74 41.14
N PRO A 7 -2.31 10.92 42.18
CA PRO A 7 -0.88 10.66 42.14
C PRO A 7 -0.59 9.25 42.65
N LEU A 8 0.55 8.73 42.19
CA LEU A 8 1.38 7.68 42.82
C LEU A 8 0.77 6.27 42.83
N LEU A 9 1.43 5.26 42.27
CA LEU A 9 2.70 4.65 42.72
C LEU A 9 3.05 3.53 41.68
N PRO A 10 4.13 2.73 41.75
CA PRO A 10 5.55 2.93 42.10
C PRO A 10 6.55 2.25 41.09
N LEU A 11 7.85 2.33 41.41
CA LEU A 11 8.89 1.28 41.21
C LEU A 11 9.31 0.91 39.77
N ALA A 12 10.48 1.42 39.35
CA ALA A 12 11.60 0.56 38.92
C ALA A 12 12.87 1.40 38.72
N SER A 13 13.66 1.50 39.79
CA SER A 13 15.11 1.61 39.68
C SER A 13 15.64 0.26 39.19
N ASP A 14 16.25 0.22 38.01
CA ASP A 14 17.34 -0.70 37.59
C ASP A 14 17.51 -0.48 36.07
N GLY A 15 18.64 -0.12 35.49
CA GLY A 15 20.00 -0.01 35.98
C GLY A 15 20.86 0.55 34.83
N CYS A 16 22.01 1.11 35.19
CA CYS A 16 23.08 1.41 34.22
C CYS A 16 23.55 0.11 33.56
N GLY A 17 23.19 -0.09 32.29
CA GLY A 17 23.67 -1.19 31.45
C GLY A 17 24.56 -0.70 30.30
N CYS A 18 25.41 0.29 30.53
CA CYS A 18 26.28 0.90 29.52
C CYS A 18 27.54 0.07 29.20
N CYS A 19 27.43 -1.27 29.12
CA CYS A 19 28.54 -2.14 28.71
C CYS A 19 28.09 -3.51 28.18
N ALA A 20 27.72 -3.55 26.90
CA ALA A 20 28.00 -4.70 26.03
C ALA A 20 28.20 -4.20 24.59
N PRO A 21 29.38 -4.41 23.96
CA PRO A 21 29.68 -3.95 22.61
C PRO A 21 29.34 -4.98 21.53
N SER A 22 28.80 -4.46 20.41
CA SER A 22 29.02 -4.90 19.03
C SER A 22 28.58 -6.30 18.58
N THR A 23 27.35 -6.42 18.07
CA THR A 23 27.07 -6.92 16.69
C THR A 23 25.56 -6.84 16.38
N PRO A 24 25.14 -6.22 15.27
CA PRO A 24 23.74 -6.24 14.84
C PRO A 24 23.41 -7.62 14.28
N SER A 25 22.59 -8.40 14.99
CA SER A 25 22.03 -9.63 14.44
C SER A 25 20.54 -9.75 14.79
N ALA A 26 19.76 -9.80 13.71
CA ALA A 26 18.44 -10.41 13.61
C ALA A 26 17.30 -9.82 14.48
N THR A 27 16.51 -8.93 13.87
CA THR A 27 15.11 -9.21 13.46
C THR A 27 14.42 -7.86 13.25
N VAL A 28 14.48 -7.33 12.02
CA VAL A 28 13.34 -6.59 11.50
C VAL A 28 12.84 -7.36 10.29
N SER A 29 11.73 -8.05 10.52
CA SER A 29 10.85 -8.55 9.50
C SER A 29 10.42 -7.39 8.62
N ALA A 30 10.97 -7.32 7.42
CA ALA A 30 10.27 -6.86 6.23
C ALA A 30 11.07 -7.24 4.98
N PRO A 31 10.88 -8.44 4.41
CA PRO A 31 10.81 -8.55 2.98
C PRO A 31 9.35 -8.28 2.59
N ALA A 32 8.96 -7.01 2.54
CA ALA A 32 7.76 -6.60 1.82
C ALA A 32 8.10 -6.13 0.39
N VAL A 33 9.28 -6.49 -0.11
CA VAL A 33 9.48 -6.64 -1.55
C VAL A 33 8.94 -8.01 -1.93
N ALA A 34 7.62 -8.12 -1.87
CA ALA A 34 6.92 -9.16 -2.58
C ALA A 34 7.31 -9.06 -4.05
N ALA A 35 7.74 -10.20 -4.56
CA ALA A 35 8.12 -10.47 -5.91
C ALA A 35 7.22 -9.79 -6.96
N ALA A 36 7.86 -9.26 -8.00
CA ALA A 36 7.32 -9.35 -9.34
C ALA A 36 8.41 -9.88 -10.28
N THR A 37 8.83 -11.12 -10.04
CA THR A 37 9.26 -12.00 -11.12
C THR A 37 8.17 -13.04 -11.29
N GLY A 38 7.40 -12.87 -12.38
CA GLY A 38 6.31 -13.75 -12.80
C GLY A 38 5.94 -13.45 -14.25
N ALA A 39 6.93 -13.43 -15.15
CA ALA A 39 6.72 -13.32 -16.58
C ALA A 39 6.21 -14.66 -17.14
N THR A 40 4.91 -14.89 -17.02
CA THR A 40 4.14 -15.73 -17.95
C THR A 40 3.88 -14.87 -19.21
N PRO A 41 3.95 -15.41 -20.45
CA PRO A 41 3.87 -14.62 -21.69
C PRO A 41 2.51 -13.96 -22.01
N GLU A 42 1.69 -13.73 -21.00
CA GLU A 42 0.49 -12.88 -20.97
C GLU A 42 0.67 -11.94 -19.76
N GLY A 43 1.46 -10.89 -19.97
CA GLY A 43 2.02 -10.08 -18.88
C GLY A 43 1.00 -9.18 -18.17
N PRO A 44 1.32 -8.70 -16.95
CA PRO A 44 0.48 -7.75 -16.24
C PRO A 44 0.37 -6.44 -17.03
N THR A 45 -0.85 -5.90 -17.13
CA THR A 45 -1.10 -4.65 -17.84
C THR A 45 -0.94 -3.48 -16.88
N THR A 46 -0.17 -2.47 -17.29
CA THR A 46 0.13 -1.31 -16.45
C THR A 46 -0.60 -0.07 -16.98
N TYR A 47 -1.20 0.68 -16.07
CA TYR A 47 -1.98 1.88 -16.35
C TYR A 47 -1.46 3.06 -15.55
N GLN A 48 -1.30 4.19 -16.22
CA GLN A 48 -0.92 5.45 -15.61
C GLN A 48 -2.17 6.22 -15.23
N VAL A 49 -2.38 6.50 -13.94
CA VAL A 49 -3.57 7.20 -13.44
C VAL A 49 -3.17 8.52 -12.80
N THR A 50 -3.88 9.58 -13.13
CA THR A 50 -3.66 10.91 -12.54
C THR A 50 -4.82 11.32 -11.64
N GLY A 51 -4.51 12.18 -10.67
CA GLY A 51 -5.50 12.69 -9.70
C GLY A 51 -5.64 11.87 -8.42
N MET A 52 -4.99 10.71 -8.32
CA MET A 52 -4.88 9.96 -7.07
C MET A 52 -3.91 10.68 -6.11
N THR A 53 -4.48 11.45 -5.18
CA THR A 53 -3.71 12.28 -4.22
C THR A 53 -3.66 11.67 -2.81
N CYS A 54 -4.41 10.60 -2.56
CA CYS A 54 -4.60 10.06 -1.22
C CYS A 54 -4.68 8.53 -1.22
N GLY A 55 -4.19 7.87 -0.15
CA GLY A 55 -4.25 6.40 -0.04
C GLY A 55 -5.67 5.83 -0.11
N HIS A 56 -6.67 6.56 0.43
CA HIS A 56 -8.09 6.19 0.28
C HIS A 56 -8.57 6.24 -1.18
N CYS A 57 -8.04 7.18 -1.96
CA CYS A 57 -8.35 7.36 -3.37
C CYS A 57 -7.88 6.12 -4.17
N ALA A 58 -6.63 5.68 -3.93
CA ALA A 58 -6.10 4.45 -4.51
C ALA A 58 -6.84 3.20 -4.04
N GLY A 59 -7.21 3.12 -2.75
CA GLY A 59 -7.99 2.01 -2.22
C GLY A 59 -9.31 1.84 -2.98
N ASN A 60 -10.08 2.92 -3.14
CA ASN A 60 -11.36 2.89 -3.85
C ASN A 60 -11.21 2.45 -5.32
N VAL A 61 -10.17 2.91 -6.01
CA VAL A 61 -9.88 2.49 -7.40
C VAL A 61 -9.48 1.01 -7.44
N THR A 62 -8.64 0.57 -6.50
CA THR A 62 -8.21 -0.83 -6.39
C THR A 62 -9.40 -1.74 -6.16
N GLU A 63 -10.31 -1.38 -5.26
CA GLU A 63 -11.53 -2.15 -5.00
C GLU A 63 -12.45 -2.19 -6.23
N ALA A 64 -12.62 -1.06 -6.93
CA ALA A 64 -13.44 -1.00 -8.14
C ALA A 64 -12.89 -1.89 -9.27
N VAL A 65 -11.57 -1.89 -9.48
CA VAL A 65 -10.91 -2.73 -10.50
C VAL A 65 -10.88 -4.20 -10.05
N SER A 66 -10.59 -4.48 -8.78
CA SER A 66 -10.57 -5.83 -8.22
C SER A 66 -11.96 -6.46 -8.11
N ALA A 67 -13.04 -5.67 -8.14
CA ALA A 67 -14.41 -6.17 -8.19
C ALA A 67 -14.77 -6.79 -9.55
N LEU A 68 -13.94 -6.58 -10.58
CA LEU A 68 -14.15 -7.19 -11.89
C LEU A 68 -13.80 -8.69 -11.81
N PRO A 69 -14.69 -9.59 -12.27
CA PRO A 69 -14.45 -11.05 -12.19
C PRO A 69 -13.31 -11.55 -13.11
N GLN A 70 -12.77 -10.66 -13.94
CA GLN A 70 -11.70 -10.93 -14.90
C GLN A 70 -10.32 -10.52 -14.36
N VAL A 71 -10.27 -9.93 -13.17
CA VAL A 71 -9.06 -9.45 -12.50
C VAL A 71 -8.63 -10.48 -11.47
N ASP A 72 -7.39 -10.93 -11.57
CA ASP A 72 -6.78 -11.86 -10.62
C ASP A 72 -6.02 -11.12 -9.52
N ASP A 73 -5.29 -10.05 -9.89
CA ASP A 73 -4.49 -9.26 -8.95
C ASP A 73 -4.40 -7.79 -9.38
N VAL A 74 -4.38 -6.87 -8.40
CA VAL A 74 -4.20 -5.43 -8.64
C VAL A 74 -3.12 -4.90 -7.69
N GLN A 75 -2.11 -4.27 -8.26
CA GLN A 75 -1.08 -3.54 -7.54
C GLN A 75 -1.20 -2.05 -7.87
N VAL A 76 -1.16 -1.19 -6.85
CA VAL A 76 -1.20 0.27 -7.04
C VAL A 76 0.02 0.91 -6.40
N ASP A 77 0.84 1.53 -7.23
CA ASP A 77 1.94 2.41 -6.83
C ASP A 77 1.42 3.85 -6.80
N LEU A 78 1.00 4.31 -5.62
CA LEU A 78 0.49 5.66 -5.43
C LEU A 78 1.64 6.67 -5.34
N ILE A 79 1.68 7.58 -6.30
CA ILE A 79 2.63 8.69 -6.32
C ILE A 79 1.86 9.96 -5.95
N ALA A 80 1.97 10.37 -4.68
CA ALA A 80 1.28 11.56 -4.17
C ALA A 80 1.71 12.82 -4.95
N GLY A 81 0.75 13.45 -5.64
CA GLY A 81 0.99 14.65 -6.46
C GLY A 81 1.56 14.37 -7.86
N GLY A 82 1.60 13.11 -8.29
CA GLY A 82 2.11 12.70 -9.60
C GLY A 82 1.18 11.75 -10.35
N VAL A 83 1.78 10.90 -11.17
CA VAL A 83 1.12 9.84 -11.92
C VAL A 83 1.28 8.55 -11.13
N SER A 84 0.17 7.99 -10.66
CA SER A 84 0.17 6.70 -9.97
C SER A 84 0.13 5.57 -10.98
N ILE A 85 0.78 4.45 -10.68
CA ILE A 85 0.87 3.30 -11.57
C ILE A 85 -0.04 2.18 -11.03
N VAL A 86 -0.96 1.71 -11.86
CA VAL A 86 -1.86 0.60 -11.53
C VAL A 86 -1.49 -0.58 -12.41
N THR A 87 -1.03 -1.66 -11.80
CA THR A 87 -0.67 -2.90 -12.49
C THR A 87 -1.77 -3.92 -12.23
N VAL A 88 -2.42 -4.38 -13.29
CA VAL A 88 -3.53 -5.34 -13.24
C VAL A 88 -3.07 -6.63 -13.89
N THR A 89 -3.26 -7.73 -13.16
CA THR A 89 -3.04 -9.09 -13.66
C THR A 89 -4.39 -9.75 -13.85
N GLY A 90 -4.62 -10.34 -15.01
CA GLY A 90 -5.86 -11.07 -15.32
C GLY A 90 -6.24 -10.97 -16.79
N SER A 91 -7.28 -11.69 -17.17
CA SER A 91 -7.83 -11.66 -18.54
C SER A 91 -8.88 -10.55 -18.69
N VAL A 92 -8.52 -9.31 -18.32
CA VAL A 92 -9.40 -8.15 -18.42
C VAL A 92 -9.03 -7.28 -19.61
N PRO A 93 -9.99 -6.85 -20.45
CA PRO A 93 -9.68 -5.95 -21.55
C PRO A 93 -9.40 -4.53 -21.04
N LEU A 94 -8.47 -3.85 -21.71
CA LEU A 94 -8.03 -2.50 -21.33
C LEU A 94 -9.17 -1.50 -21.16
N GLU A 95 -10.15 -1.51 -22.08
CA GLU A 95 -11.35 -0.67 -22.05
C GLU A 95 -12.19 -0.88 -20.78
N THR A 96 -12.24 -2.11 -20.26
CA THR A 96 -13.01 -2.40 -19.04
C THR A 96 -12.33 -1.83 -17.81
N VAL A 97 -11.00 -1.94 -17.73
CA VAL A 97 -10.22 -1.31 -16.65
C VAL A 97 -10.31 0.22 -16.75
N HIS A 98 -10.17 0.76 -17.95
CA HIS A 98 -10.27 2.19 -18.24
C HIS A 98 -11.63 2.74 -17.76
N ARG A 99 -12.72 2.10 -18.19
CA ARG A 99 -14.07 2.49 -17.79
C ARG A 99 -14.29 2.36 -16.29
N ALA A 100 -13.78 1.30 -15.65
CA ALA A 100 -13.90 1.15 -14.19
C ALA A 100 -13.21 2.29 -13.43
N ILE A 101 -12.06 2.76 -13.92
CA ILE A 101 -11.34 3.89 -13.32
C ILE A 101 -12.05 5.22 -13.64
N GLU A 102 -12.56 5.41 -14.84
CA GLU A 102 -13.32 6.62 -15.21
C GLU A 102 -14.62 6.76 -14.40
N GLU A 103 -15.31 5.65 -14.11
CA GLU A 103 -16.50 5.63 -13.24
C GLU A 103 -16.18 6.07 -11.81
N THR A 104 -14.94 5.90 -11.35
CA THR A 104 -14.46 6.43 -10.06
C THR A 104 -14.03 7.90 -10.12
N GLY A 105 -14.02 8.50 -11.32
CA GLY A 105 -13.74 9.92 -11.53
C GLY A 105 -12.27 10.26 -11.77
N TYR A 106 -11.44 9.29 -12.18
CA TYR A 106 -10.02 9.51 -12.50
C TYR A 106 -9.72 9.33 -13.99
N THR A 107 -8.64 9.96 -14.44
CA THR A 107 -8.17 9.86 -15.82
C THR A 107 -6.98 8.93 -15.92
N VAL A 108 -7.06 7.99 -16.86
CA VAL A 108 -6.02 7.02 -17.17
C VAL A 108 -5.33 7.42 -18.49
N LEU A 109 -4.01 7.54 -18.48
CA LEU A 109 -3.21 8.13 -19.55
C LEU A 109 -2.62 7.14 -20.58
N SER A 110 -2.89 5.83 -20.43
CA SER A 110 -2.32 4.71 -21.21
C SER A 110 -0.80 4.80 -21.38
#